data_AF-A0A090VC69-F1
#
_entry.id   AF-A0A090VC69-F1
#
_cell.length_a   1.000
_cell.length_b   1.000
_cell.length_c   1.000
_cell.angle_alpha   90.00
_cell.angle_beta   90.00
_cell.angle_gamma   90.00
#
_symmetry.space_group_name_H-M   'P 1'
#
loop_
_entity.id
_entity.type
_entity.pdbx_description
1 polymer ?
#
loop_
_entity_poly.entity_id
_entity_poly.type
_entity_poly.pdbx_seq_one_letter_code
_entity_poly.pdbx_strand_id
1 'polypeptide(L)'
;MAYVTGFKESNMAEKLNSYANAEIIGFLPKAKEFNLFKRSDNYPFYKSFQIPAQAISTFDFTNFDFYHHVDDETENMDFKHMTNFINKMIPALEGMINASTKEIKLTNE
;
A
#
# COMPACT_ATOMS: atom_id res chain seq x y z
N MET A 1 0.19 10.47 2.09
CA MET A 1 -0.66 9.64 1.23
C MET A 1 0.18 8.46 0.80
N ALA A 2 -0.35 7.24 0.81
CA ALA A 2 0.34 6.05 0.32
C ALA A 2 -0.29 5.60 -1.01
N TYR A 3 0.27 4.57 -1.64
CA TYR A 3 -0.34 3.88 -2.77
C TYR A 3 -0.27 2.38 -2.54
N VAL A 4 -1.15 1.64 -3.21
CA VAL A 4 -1.00 0.20 -3.38
C VAL A 4 -0.30 -0.09 -4.69
N THR A 5 0.70 -0.96 -4.68
CA THR A 5 1.28 -1.51 -5.90
C THR A 5 0.18 -2.26 -6.67
N GLY A 6 0.13 -2.17 -8.00
CA GLY A 6 -0.91 -2.91 -8.74
C GLY A 6 -2.31 -2.35 -8.43
N PHE A 7 -2.43 -1.02 -8.35
CA PHE A 7 -3.65 -0.29 -7.98
C PHE A 7 -4.91 -0.72 -8.74
N LYS A 8 -4.78 -1.23 -9.97
CA LYS A 8 -5.89 -1.70 -10.80
C LYS A 8 -6.14 -3.21 -10.74
N GLU A 9 -5.34 -3.95 -9.97
CA GLU A 9 -5.44 -5.41 -9.88
C GLU A 9 -6.51 -5.86 -8.89
N SER A 10 -6.95 -5.00 -7.96
CA SER A 10 -8.03 -5.26 -7.01
C SER A 10 -8.76 -3.98 -6.60
N ASN A 11 -9.88 -4.15 -5.90
CA ASN A 11 -10.59 -3.06 -5.22
C ASN A 11 -9.95 -2.64 -3.87
N MET A 12 -8.70 -3.04 -3.57
CA MET A 12 -8.08 -2.82 -2.25
C MET A 12 -8.00 -1.34 -1.87
N ALA A 13 -7.59 -0.47 -2.79
CA ALA A 13 -7.48 0.97 -2.52
C ALA A 13 -8.84 1.58 -2.15
N GLU A 14 -9.88 1.25 -2.91
CA GLU A 14 -11.24 1.72 -2.70
C GLU A 14 -11.78 1.29 -1.33
N LYS A 15 -11.62 -0.01 -0.99
CA LYS A 15 -12.08 -0.56 0.29
C LYS A 15 -11.34 0.06 1.48
N LEU A 16 -10.02 0.17 1.42
CA LEU A 16 -9.24 0.80 2.49
C LEU A 16 -9.64 2.28 2.69
N ASN A 17 -9.83 3.04 1.61
CA ASN A 17 -10.28 4.43 1.70
C ASN A 17 -11.72 4.54 2.25
N SER A 18 -12.61 3.60 1.89
CA SER A 18 -13.97 3.54 2.41
C SER A 18 -13.99 3.29 3.92
N TYR A 19 -13.22 2.31 4.40
CA TYR A 19 -13.09 2.03 5.84
C TYR A 19 -12.45 3.20 6.61
N ALA A 20 -11.50 3.90 6.00
CA ALA A 20 -10.86 5.06 6.60
C ALA A 20 -11.71 6.33 6.56
N ASN A 21 -12.80 6.35 5.78
CA ASN A 21 -13.56 7.55 5.42
C ASN A 21 -12.66 8.71 4.93
N ALA A 22 -11.60 8.36 4.18
CA ALA A 22 -10.60 9.30 3.70
C ALA A 22 -9.80 8.71 2.53
N GLU A 23 -9.33 9.56 1.62
CA GLU A 23 -8.41 9.16 0.56
C GLU A 23 -6.97 9.05 1.10
N ILE A 24 -6.63 7.87 1.62
CA ILE A 24 -5.31 7.59 2.22
C ILE A 24 -4.41 6.77 1.29
N ILE A 25 -5.02 5.92 0.45
CA ILE A 25 -4.39 5.13 -0.61
C ILE A 25 -4.76 5.73 -1.97
N GLY A 26 -3.79 6.32 -2.65
CA GLY A 26 -3.93 6.92 -3.98
C GLY A 26 -3.27 6.09 -5.08
N PHE A 27 -3.39 6.60 -6.32
CA PHE A 27 -2.72 6.05 -7.49
C PHE A 27 -1.40 6.78 -7.76
N LEU A 28 -0.29 6.05 -7.83
CA LEU A 28 1.01 6.58 -8.25
C LEU A 28 1.34 6.10 -9.68
N PRO A 29 1.32 6.97 -10.71
CA PRO A 29 1.57 6.57 -12.10
C PRO A 29 2.91 5.85 -12.30
N LYS A 30 3.98 6.34 -11.66
CA LYS A 30 5.30 5.72 -11.71
C LYS A 30 5.29 4.28 -11.17
N ALA A 31 4.51 3.99 -10.13
CA ALA A 31 4.41 2.63 -9.60
C ALA A 31 3.87 1.63 -10.63
N LYS A 32 2.95 2.08 -11.49
CA LYS A 32 2.44 1.29 -12.62
C LYS A 32 3.50 1.18 -13.72
N GLU A 33 4.13 2.28 -14.11
CA GLU A 33 5.17 2.32 -15.14
C GLU A 33 6.32 1.33 -14.83
N PHE A 34 6.81 1.35 -13.59
CA PHE A 34 7.88 0.45 -13.14
C PHE A 34 7.39 -0.95 -12.73
N ASN A 35 6.10 -1.25 -12.85
CA ASN A 35 5.49 -2.52 -12.46
C ASN A 35 5.83 -2.94 -11.03
N LEU A 36 5.75 -2.01 -10.07
CA LEU A 36 6.18 -2.26 -8.68
C LEU A 36 5.45 -3.42 -8.01
N PHE A 37 4.23 -3.75 -8.44
CA PHE A 37 3.49 -4.94 -7.98
C PHE A 37 4.25 -6.26 -8.18
N LYS A 38 5.11 -6.31 -9.21
CA LYS A 38 5.91 -7.49 -9.56
C LYS A 38 7.32 -7.46 -8.96
N ARG A 39 7.66 -6.41 -8.21
CA ARG A 39 9.02 -6.12 -7.72
C ARG A 39 9.11 -6.08 -6.19
N SER A 40 8.16 -6.69 -5.50
CA SER A 40 8.16 -6.84 -4.06
C SER A 40 7.72 -8.27 -3.69
N ASP A 41 7.87 -8.61 -2.42
CA ASP A 41 7.67 -9.96 -1.85
C ASP A 41 6.26 -10.50 -2.09
N ASN A 42 5.32 -9.61 -2.39
CA ASN A 42 3.91 -9.89 -2.57
C ASN A 42 3.60 -10.67 -3.87
N TYR A 43 4.41 -10.51 -4.93
CA TYR A 43 4.07 -11.05 -6.25
C TYR A 43 4.06 -12.59 -6.34
N PRO A 44 4.98 -13.33 -5.72
CA PRO A 44 4.90 -14.79 -5.65
C PRO A 44 3.60 -15.31 -5.02
N PHE A 45 3.05 -14.63 -3.99
CA PHE A 45 1.78 -14.99 -3.37
C PHE A 45 0.61 -14.82 -4.35
N TYR A 46 0.57 -13.69 -5.05
CA TYR A 46 -0.42 -13.47 -6.12
C TYR A 46 -0.36 -14.59 -7.17
N LYS A 47 0.84 -14.93 -7.68
CA LYS A 47 0.98 -15.97 -8.70
C LYS A 47 0.55 -17.36 -8.21
N SER A 48 0.86 -17.70 -6.96
CA SER A 48 0.63 -19.05 -6.43
C SER A 48 -0.81 -19.27 -5.99
N PHE A 49 -1.43 -18.24 -5.41
CA PHE A 49 -2.75 -18.38 -4.77
C PHE A 49 -3.87 -17.63 -5.50
N GLN A 50 -3.53 -16.80 -6.50
CA GLN A 50 -4.49 -15.98 -7.24
C GLN A 50 -5.36 -15.12 -6.30
N ILE A 51 -4.70 -14.46 -5.33
CA ILE A 51 -5.35 -13.63 -4.31
C ILE A 51 -4.89 -12.17 -4.43
N PRO A 52 -5.68 -11.19 -3.95
CA PRO A 52 -5.18 -9.84 -3.73
C PRO A 52 -3.97 -9.87 -2.79
N ALA A 53 -2.84 -9.37 -3.28
CA ALA A 53 -1.58 -9.36 -2.56
C ALA A 53 -0.81 -8.09 -2.92
N GLN A 54 -1.43 -6.92 -2.85
CA GLN A 54 -0.77 -5.65 -3.12
C GLN A 54 0.06 -5.21 -1.89
N ALA A 55 1.23 -4.59 -2.13
CA ALA A 55 1.97 -3.89 -1.09
C ALA A 55 1.50 -2.43 -0.98
N ILE A 56 1.43 -1.90 0.24
CA ILE A 56 1.18 -0.47 0.51
C ILE A 56 2.54 0.21 0.72
N SER A 57 2.76 1.36 0.08
CA SER A 57 4.02 2.10 0.18
C SER A 57 3.81 3.61 0.20
N THR A 58 4.65 4.31 0.93
CA THR A 58 4.73 5.78 0.99
C THR A 58 5.89 6.35 0.14
N PHE A 59 6.66 5.50 -0.54
CA PHE A 59 7.72 5.91 -1.46
C PHE A 59 7.15 6.54 -2.74
N ASP A 60 7.67 7.67 -3.20
CA ASP A 60 7.13 8.40 -4.37
C ASP A 60 8.16 8.81 -5.42
N PHE A 61 9.38 8.24 -5.37
CA PHE A 61 10.52 8.63 -6.21
C PHE A 61 11.02 10.06 -5.97
N THR A 62 10.62 10.70 -4.87
CA THR A 62 11.20 11.97 -4.42
C THR A 62 11.69 11.91 -2.96
N ASN A 63 11.44 10.80 -2.27
CA ASN A 63 11.76 10.59 -0.86
C ASN A 63 12.69 9.38 -0.63
N PHE A 64 13.78 9.30 -1.38
CA PHE A 64 14.67 8.12 -1.41
C PHE A 64 16.15 8.43 -1.22
N ASP A 65 16.48 9.62 -0.73
CA ASP A 65 17.88 10.08 -0.56
C ASP A 65 18.72 9.09 0.26
N PHE A 66 18.09 8.39 1.21
CA PHE A 66 18.75 7.40 2.07
C PHE A 66 18.46 5.93 1.68
N TYR A 67 17.71 5.68 0.61
CA TYR A 67 17.39 4.31 0.21
C TYR A 67 18.66 3.52 -0.17
N HIS A 68 18.90 2.39 0.50
CA HIS A 68 20.14 1.60 0.39
C HIS A 68 21.42 2.40 0.73
N HIS A 69 21.29 3.44 1.55
CA HIS A 69 22.42 4.20 2.08
C HIS A 69 22.73 3.77 3.52
N VAL A 70 23.96 3.99 3.97
CA VAL A 70 24.37 3.77 5.37
C VAL A 70 23.75 4.77 6.35
N ASP A 71 23.14 5.84 5.82
CA ASP A 71 22.49 6.90 6.60
C ASP A 71 20.96 6.68 6.69
N ASP A 72 20.45 5.50 6.33
CA ASP A 72 19.06 5.09 6.60
C ASP A 72 18.87 4.79 8.09
N GLU A 73 18.95 5.86 8.89
CA GLU A 73 19.09 5.83 10.33
C GLU A 73 17.94 6.57 11.02
N THR A 74 17.77 6.28 12.31
CA THR A 74 16.63 6.76 13.13
C THR A 74 16.50 8.29 13.13
N GLU A 75 17.62 9.01 13.05
CA GLU A 75 17.65 10.47 13.04
C GLU A 75 17.03 11.10 11.78
N ASN A 76 16.95 10.35 10.67
CA ASN A 76 16.37 10.79 9.40
C ASN A 76 14.88 10.41 9.27
N MET A 77 14.31 9.71 10.25
CA MET A 77 12.92 9.27 10.21
C MET A 77 11.94 10.41 10.51
N ASP A 78 10.91 10.56 9.67
CA ASP A 78 9.78 11.47 9.94
C ASP A 78 8.72 10.77 10.82
N PHE A 79 8.94 10.79 12.14
CA PHE A 79 8.01 10.22 13.12
C PHE A 79 6.63 10.85 13.09
N LYS A 80 6.52 12.13 12.73
CA LYS A 80 5.23 12.82 12.63
C LYS A 80 4.44 12.27 11.44
N HIS A 81 5.08 12.09 10.29
CA HIS A 81 4.47 11.42 9.14
C HIS A 81 4.05 10.00 9.49
N MET A 82 4.94 9.20 10.08
CA MET A 82 4.66 7.82 10.45
C MET A 82 3.46 7.70 11.39
N THR A 83 3.45 8.49 12.47
CA THR A 83 2.34 8.49 13.45
C THR A 83 1.02 8.88 12.79
N ASN A 84 1.03 9.92 11.96
CA ASN A 84 -0.17 10.35 11.24
C ASN A 84 -0.66 9.29 10.25
N PHE A 85 0.26 8.62 9.54
CA PHE A 85 -0.09 7.56 8.60
C PHE A 85 -0.66 6.33 9.31
N ILE A 86 0.00 5.89 10.38
CA ILE A 86 -0.47 4.77 11.21
C ILE A 86 -1.87 5.04 11.74
N ASN A 87 -2.12 6.19 12.36
CA ASN A 87 -3.43 6.55 12.90
C ASN A 87 -4.53 6.58 11.83
N LYS A 88 -4.20 6.99 10.60
CA LYS A 88 -5.13 6.96 9.46
C LYS A 88 -5.38 5.55 8.91
N MET A 89 -4.39 4.68 8.98
CA MET A 89 -4.49 3.29 8.51
C MET A 89 -5.22 2.37 9.49
N ILE A 90 -5.23 2.67 10.80
CA ILE A 90 -5.94 1.87 11.81
C ILE A 90 -7.38 1.55 11.40
N PRO A 91 -8.28 2.53 11.15
CA PRO A 91 -9.66 2.22 10.78
C PRO A 91 -9.75 1.48 9.44
N ALA A 92 -8.82 1.75 8.51
CA ALA A 92 -8.76 1.06 7.21
C ALA A 92 -8.51 -0.44 7.36
N LEU A 93 -7.52 -0.79 8.19
CA LEU A 93 -7.12 -2.16 8.47
C LEU A 93 -8.12 -2.87 9.38
N GLU A 94 -8.64 -2.20 10.41
CA GLU A 94 -9.66 -2.76 11.29
C GLU A 94 -10.93 -3.13 10.51
N GLY A 95 -11.39 -2.25 9.61
CA GLY A 95 -12.54 -2.52 8.75
C GLY A 95 -12.29 -3.71 7.81
N MET A 96 -11.11 -3.76 7.18
CA MET A 96 -10.74 -4.86 6.29
C MET A 96 -10.63 -6.20 7.02
N ILE A 97 -9.96 -6.24 8.16
CA ILE A 97 -9.67 -7.47 8.92
C ILE A 97 -10.94 -8.04 9.56
N ASN A 98 -11.81 -7.18 10.08
CA ASN A 98 -13.03 -7.59 10.78
C ASN A 98 -14.26 -7.72 9.86
N ALA A 99 -14.10 -7.52 8.55
CA ALA A 99 -15.19 -7.71 7.60
C ALA A 99 -15.75 -9.14 7.68
N SER A 100 -17.08 -9.26 7.66
CA SER A 100 -17.76 -10.56 7.74
C SER A 100 -17.55 -11.41 6.48
N THR A 101 -17.10 -10.79 5.38
CA THR A 101 -16.82 -11.46 4.11
C THR A 101 -15.47 -11.01 3.55
N LYS A 102 -14.95 -11.77 2.58
CA LYS A 102 -13.73 -11.40 1.83
C LYS A 102 -14.03 -10.28 0.84
N GLU A 103 -14.04 -9.04 1.32
CA GLU A 103 -14.45 -7.88 0.52
C GLU A 103 -13.39 -7.39 -0.48
N ILE A 104 -12.12 -7.69 -0.23
CA ILE A 104 -11.03 -7.38 -1.16
C ILE A 104 -11.03 -8.45 -2.26
N LYS A 105 -11.20 -8.01 -3.51
CA LYS A 105 -11.36 -8.86 -4.70
C LYS A 105 -10.45 -8.40 -5.83
N LEU A 106 -9.92 -9.35 -6.59
CA LEU A 106 -9.21 -9.02 -7.83
C LEU A 106 -10.22 -8.46 -8.85
N THR A 107 -9.79 -7.50 -9.67
CA THR A 107 -10.67 -6.81 -10.62
C THR A 107 -11.01 -7.64 -11.86
N ASN A 108 -10.20 -8.67 -12.16
CA ASN A 108 -10.36 -9.54 -13.34
C ASN A 108 -10.78 -10.97 -12.96
N GLU A 109 -11.66 -11.12 -11.96
CA GLU A 109 -12.38 -12.39 -11.72
C GLU A 109 -13.56 -12.56 -12.69
#